data_AF-A0A367B7J0-F1
#
_entry.id   AF-A0A367B7J0-F1
#
_cell.length_a   1.000
_cell.length_b   1.000
_cell.length_c   1.000
_cell.angle_alpha   90.00
_cell.angle_beta   90.00
_cell.angle_gamma   90.00
#
_symmetry.space_group_name_H-M   'P 1'
#
loop_
_entity.id
_entity.type
_entity.pdbx_description
1 polymer ?
#
loop_
_entity_poly.entity_id
_entity_poly.type
_entity_poly.pdbx_seq_one_letter_code
_entity_poly.pdbx_strand_id
1 'polypeptide(L)' 'MSRRRRPRATPSAGSQFTDEQGKPVTVATPGAPTLEERHRYALAVQRATTPAPLSPARQAEVDAIHRRRREMFPNLYND' A
#
# COMPACT_ATOMS: atom_id res chain seq x y z
N MET A 1 -13.81 9.92 -32.89
CA MET A 1 -13.75 8.58 -32.26
C MET A 1 -13.82 8.75 -30.74
N SER A 2 -15.01 8.56 -30.15
CA SER A 2 -15.26 8.85 -28.73
C SER A 2 -15.12 7.58 -27.89
N ARG A 3 -14.09 7.51 -27.03
CA ARG A 3 -13.89 6.40 -26.08
C ARG A 3 -14.89 6.55 -24.94
N ARG A 4 -16.04 5.88 -25.05
CA ARG A 4 -16.98 5.69 -23.94
C ARG A 4 -16.26 4.98 -22.79
N ARG A 5 -15.89 5.73 -21.74
CA ARG A 5 -15.46 5.16 -20.47
C ARG A 5 -16.66 4.40 -19.89
N ARG A 6 -16.57 3.07 -19.83
CA ARG A 6 -17.52 2.25 -19.08
C ARG A 6 -17.44 2.71 -17.62
N PRO A 7 -18.56 3.10 -16.97
CA PRO A 7 -18.53 3.34 -15.55
C PRO A 7 -18.19 2.00 -14.87
N ARG A 8 -17.15 2.02 -14.04
CA ARG A 8 -16.87 0.95 -13.10
C ARG A 8 -18.10 0.87 -12.20
N ALA A 9 -18.89 -0.19 -12.34
CA ALA A 9 -20.00 -0.45 -11.44
C ALA A 9 -19.42 -0.61 -10.04
N THR A 10 -19.51 0.44 -9.23
CA THR A 10 -19.55 0.29 -7.78
C THR A 10 -20.78 -0.57 -7.49
N PRO A 11 -20.67 -1.63 -6.68
CA PRO A 11 -21.86 -2.35 -6.25
C PRO A 11 -22.75 -1.36 -5.49
N SER A 12 -23.91 -1.08 -6.06
CA SER A 12 -25.04 -0.46 -5.39
C SER A 12 -25.77 -1.56 -4.64
N ALA A 13 -25.70 -1.54 -3.31
CA ALA A 13 -26.69 -2.05 -2.34
C ALA A 13 -26.03 -1.98 -0.94
N GLY A 14 -26.51 -1.23 0.05
CA GLY A 14 -27.90 -0.86 0.29
C GLY A 14 -28.49 -1.55 1.54
N SER A 15 -27.69 -2.25 2.34
CA SER A 15 -28.07 -2.61 3.72
C SER A 15 -26.82 -2.76 4.58
N GLN A 16 -26.46 -1.69 5.30
CA GLN A 16 -25.55 -1.82 6.44
C GLN A 16 -26.37 -2.45 7.56
N PHE A 17 -26.02 -3.67 7.99
CA PHE A 17 -26.59 -4.24 9.21
C PHE A 17 -26.25 -3.30 10.36
N THR A 18 -27.23 -2.95 11.20
CA THR A 18 -27.01 -2.11 12.38
C THR A 18 -27.29 -2.90 13.65
N ASP A 19 -26.55 -2.62 14.72
CA ASP A 19 -26.83 -3.16 16.05
C ASP A 19 -28.11 -2.56 16.65
N GLU A 20 -28.49 -3.00 17.86
CA GLU A 20 -29.68 -2.50 18.57
C GLU A 20 -29.61 -0.98 18.88
N GLN A 21 -28.42 -0.38 18.78
CA GLN A 21 -28.17 1.04 18.97
C GLN A 21 -28.06 1.80 17.63
N GLY A 22 -28.36 1.16 16.49
CA GLY A 22 -28.32 1.76 15.17
C GLY A 22 -26.92 1.97 14.58
N LYS A 23 -25.87 1.39 15.19
CA LYS A 23 -24.49 1.50 14.66
C LYS A 23 -24.23 0.42 13.61
N PRO A 24 -23.49 0.73 12.55
CA PRO A 24 -23.19 -0.24 11.50
C PRO A 24 -22.33 -1.40 12.05
N VAL A 25 -22.85 -2.61 11.94
CA VAL A 25 -22.16 -3.87 12.20
C VAL A 25 -21.31 -4.21 10.96
N THR A 26 -19.99 -4.11 11.12
CA THR A 26 -19.05 -4.71 10.18
C THR A 26 -19.08 -6.22 10.36
N VAL A 27 -19.90 -6.90 9.57
CA VAL A 27 -19.87 -8.36 9.49
C VAL A 27 -18.54 -8.74 8.80
N ALA A 28 -17.62 -9.36 9.54
CA ALA A 28 -16.43 -9.94 8.93
C ALA A 28 -16.90 -11.03 7.95
N THR A 29 -16.61 -10.86 6.65
CA THR A 29 -16.94 -11.88 5.65
C THR A 29 -16.30 -13.20 6.07
N PRO A 30 -17.06 -14.29 6.27
CA PRO A 30 -16.49 -15.57 6.64
C PRO A 30 -15.40 -15.98 5.64
N GLY A 31 -14.21 -16.28 6.15
CA GLY A 31 -13.04 -16.63 5.33
C GLY A 31 -12.19 -15.46 4.82
N ALA A 32 -12.53 -14.20 5.16
CA ALA A 32 -11.63 -13.07 4.91
C ALA A 32 -10.41 -13.14 5.84
N PRO A 33 -9.18 -12.92 5.34
CA PRO A 33 -7.99 -12.99 6.16
C PRO A 33 -7.98 -11.86 7.19
N THR A 34 -7.55 -12.18 8.41
CA THR A 34 -7.37 -11.21 9.50
C THR A 34 -6.29 -10.20 9.17
N LEU A 35 -6.19 -9.13 9.95
CA LEU A 35 -5.12 -8.15 9.80
C LEU A 35 -3.74 -8.78 10.05
N GLU A 36 -3.60 -9.67 11.04
CA GLU A 36 -2.33 -10.36 11.29
C GLU A 36 -1.97 -11.30 10.14
N GLU A 37 -2.95 -11.99 9.55
CA GLU A 37 -2.73 -12.86 8.39
C GLU A 37 -2.26 -12.07 7.17
N ARG A 38 -2.90 -10.94 6.88
CA ARG A 38 -2.47 -10.02 5.81
C ARG A 38 -1.07 -9.48 6.07
N HIS A 39 -0.76 -9.12 7.31
CA HIS A 39 0.56 -8.62 7.69
C HIS A 39 1.64 -9.69 7.51
N ARG A 40 1.41 -10.92 8.01
CA ARG A 40 2.33 -12.05 7.81
C ARG A 40 2.55 -12.34 6.34
N TYR A 41 1.48 -12.33 5.53
CA TYR A 41 1.57 -12.53 4.10
C TYR A 41 2.38 -11.42 3.41
N ALA A 42 2.14 -10.15 3.73
CA ALA A 42 2.89 -9.02 3.18
C ALA A 42 4.40 -9.13 3.50
N LEU A 43 4.75 -9.49 4.73
CA LEU A 43 6.14 -9.73 5.12
C LEU A 43 6.75 -10.92 4.37
N ALA A 44 6.01 -12.01 4.18
CA ALA A 44 6.47 -13.16 3.43
C ALA A 44 6.77 -12.79 1.96
N VAL A 45 5.88 -12.01 1.32
CA VAL A 45 6.08 -11.49 -0.03
C VAL A 45 7.30 -10.58 -0.09
N GLN A 46 7.45 -9.65 0.85
CA GLN A 46 8.62 -8.76 0.89
C GLN A 46 9.93 -9.54 1.02
N ARG A 47 9.97 -10.59 1.86
CA ARG A 47 11.16 -11.43 2.03
C ARG A 47 11.47 -12.27 0.79
N ALA A 48 10.44 -12.78 0.12
CA ALA A 48 10.59 -13.60 -1.09
C ALA A 48 10.88 -12.78 -2.35
N THR A 49 10.56 -11.48 -2.34
CA THR A 49 10.72 -10.60 -3.50
C THR A 49 12.09 -9.94 -3.45
N THR A 50 13.04 -10.46 -4.22
CA THR A 50 14.31 -9.77 -4.47
C THR A 50 14.08 -8.63 -5.47
N PRO A 51 14.32 -7.37 -5.12
CA PRO A 51 14.19 -6.27 -6.08
C PRO A 51 15.21 -6.45 -7.22
N ALA A 52 14.80 -6.10 -8.44
CA ALA A 52 15.73 -6.10 -9.56
C ALA A 52 16.86 -5.07 -9.30
N PRO A 53 18.12 -5.42 -9.59
CA PRO A 53 19.22 -4.48 -9.42
C PRO A 53 19.02 -3.27 -10.35
N LEU A 54 19.31 -2.08 -9.84
CA LEU A 54 19.35 -0.88 -10.65
C LEU A 54 20.52 -0.95 -11.64
N SER A 55 20.37 -0.31 -12.80
CA SER A 55 21.52 -0.11 -13.67
C SER A 55 22.54 0.80 -12.98
N PRO A 56 23.85 0.69 -13.30
CA PRO A 56 24.88 1.50 -12.66
C PRO A 56 24.61 3.01 -12.73
N ALA A 57 24.08 3.51 -13.86
CA ALA A 57 23.73 4.91 -14.03
C ALA A 57 22.60 5.34 -13.08
N ARG A 58 21.55 4.54 -12.95
CA ARG A 58 20.43 4.83 -12.02
C ARG A 58 20.85 4.72 -10.56
N GLN A 59 21.73 3.78 -10.23
CA GLN A 59 22.28 3.68 -8.89
C GLN A 59 23.08 4.95 -8.53
N ALA A 60 23.93 5.44 -9.44
CA ALA A 60 24.68 6.67 -9.23
C ALA A 60 23.79 7.91 -9.04
N GLU A 61 22.67 8.01 -9.77
CA GLU A 61 21.68 9.07 -9.58
C GLU A 61 21.05 9.02 -8.18
N VAL A 62 20.63 7.84 -7.74
CA VAL A 62 20.05 7.64 -6.39
C VAL A 62 21.07 8.01 -5.31
N ASP A 63 22.32 7.58 -5.48
CA ASP A 63 23.39 7.88 -4.53
C ASP A 63 23.69 9.40 -4.48
N ALA A 64 23.67 10.09 -5.62
CA ALA A 64 23.83 11.54 -5.68
C ALA A 64 22.69 12.28 -4.94
N ILE A 65 21.45 11.81 -5.10
CA ILE A 65 20.29 12.36 -4.36
C ILE A 65 20.48 12.16 -2.86
N HIS A 66 20.88 10.96 -2.42
CA HIS A 66 21.12 10.67 -1.02
C HIS A 66 22.25 11.51 -0.43
N ARG A 67 23.36 11.67 -1.16
CA ARG A 67 24.46 12.55 -0.75
C ARG A 67 23.97 14.00 -0.56
N ARG A 68 23.27 14.55 -1.56
CA ARG A 68 22.73 15.91 -1.50
C ARG A 68 21.74 16.08 -0.33
N ARG A 69 20.92 15.08 -0.06
CA ARG A 69 19.96 15.11 1.05
C ARG A 69 20.65 15.14 2.41
N ARG A 70 21.75 14.38 2.58
CA ARG A 70 22.56 14.42 3.81
C ARG A 70 23.20 15.79 4.03
N GLU A 71 23.71 16.41 2.96
CA GLU A 71 24.27 17.76 3.01
C GLU A 71 23.23 18.82 3.39
N MET A 72 22.01 18.72 2.84
CA MET A 72 20.92 19.68 3.12
C MET A 72 20.29 19.49 4.50
N PHE A 73 20.27 18.25 5.01
CA PHE A 73 19.60 17.90 6.27
C PHE A 73 20.51 17.05 7.16
N PRO A 74 21.65 17.57 7.62
CA PRO A 74 22.61 16.80 8.40
C PRO A 74 22.02 16.28 9.72
N ASN A 75 21.10 17.04 10.33
CA ASN A 75 20.43 16.70 11.59
C ASN A 75 19.52 15.45 11.50
N LEU A 76 19.17 14.99 10.30
CA LEU A 76 18.36 13.78 10.10
C LEU A 76 19.20 12.49 10.05
N TYR A 77 20.53 12.62 10.04
CA TYR A 77 21.47 11.51 9.84
C TYR A 77 22.58 11.43 10.90
N ASN A 78 22.58 12.36 11.85
CA ASN A 78 23.45 12.32 13.01
C ASN A 78 22.58 11.91 14.22
N ASP A 79 22.54 10.62 14.51
CA ASP A 79 22.18 10.08 15.83
C ASP A 79 23.43 10.03 16.72
#